data_AF-A0A968UUR4-F1
#
_entry.id   AF-A0A968UUR4-F1
#
_cell.length_a   1.000
_cell.length_b   1.000
_cell.length_c   1.000
_cell.angle_alpha   90.00
_cell.angle_beta   90.00
_cell.angle_gamma   90.00
#
_symmetry.space_group_name_H-M   'P 1'
#
loop_
_entity.id
_entity.type
_entity.pdbx_description
1 polymer ?
#
loop_
_entity_poly.entity_id
_entity_poly.type
_entity_poly.pdbx_seq_one_letter_code
_entity_poly.pdbx_strand_id
1 'polypeptide(L)'
;MSTRQRLVVLNLDGNLTKGVRAALEIGPESERPELELQAFLPPQTEIAACYDRWQSIYRSLGEFRIRPIEITLSGSRAEMLSKCRLLAAELSQQINIWLNSESFRELKETLLERLNTSDTIRFLIQTDDIILRRLPWCCWDIFKRYPDAEIAASATTYKKPQVVNRNFASDRANILAIFGDSQKINVKKDFRIMAKLPSAKISFLIEPKRREIQEKLWGKNWDIIFLPDTVLPTATVDRVNFTSIKARV
;
A
#
# COMPACT_ATOMS: atom_id res chain seq x y z
N MET A 1 24.16 16.22 0.92
CA MET A 1 24.46 14.94 0.23
C MET A 1 23.35 14.70 -0.77
N SER A 2 23.67 14.37 -2.02
CA SER A 2 22.64 14.10 -3.03
C SER A 2 22.03 12.74 -2.76
N THR A 3 20.73 12.68 -2.47
CA THR A 3 19.96 11.44 -2.32
C THR A 3 19.89 10.73 -3.67
N ARG A 4 20.23 9.44 -3.71
CA ARG A 4 20.14 8.63 -4.94
C ARG A 4 18.73 8.03 -5.05
N GLN A 5 18.04 8.30 -6.15
CA GLN A 5 16.75 7.65 -6.44
C GLN A 5 16.98 6.28 -7.07
N ARG A 6 16.39 5.25 -6.46
CA ARG A 6 16.51 3.86 -6.88
C ARG A 6 15.14 3.28 -7.19
N LEU A 7 15.07 2.48 -8.24
CA LEU A 7 13.93 1.64 -8.55
C LEU A 7 14.33 0.19 -8.35
N VAL A 8 13.50 -0.53 -7.61
CA VAL A 8 13.59 -1.95 -7.41
C VAL A 8 12.29 -2.58 -7.89
N VAL A 9 12.38 -3.59 -8.75
CA VAL A 9 11.22 -4.34 -9.22
C VAL A 9 11.39 -5.79 -8.82
N LEU A 10 10.44 -6.30 -8.03
CA LEU A 10 10.35 -7.71 -7.66
C LEU A 10 9.15 -8.33 -8.38
N ASN A 11 9.43 -9.07 -9.46
CA ASN A 11 8.44 -9.81 -10.22
C ASN A 11 8.29 -11.22 -9.63
N LEU A 12 7.06 -11.61 -9.33
CA LEU A 12 6.70 -12.85 -8.67
C LEU A 12 5.70 -13.63 -9.51
N ASP A 13 6.14 -14.77 -10.03
CA ASP A 13 5.37 -15.68 -10.85
C ASP A 13 5.20 -17.03 -10.14
N GLY A 14 3.95 -17.35 -9.78
CA GLY A 14 3.59 -18.56 -9.04
C GLY A 14 2.60 -18.26 -7.92
N ASN A 15 2.53 -19.15 -6.93
CA ASN A 15 1.65 -18.98 -5.78
C ASN A 15 2.22 -19.69 -4.54
N LEU A 16 1.61 -19.42 -3.38
CA LEU A 16 2.05 -19.96 -2.10
C LEU A 16 1.97 -21.51 -2.01
N THR A 17 1.22 -22.18 -2.88
CA THR A 17 1.08 -23.65 -2.85
C THR A 17 2.17 -24.36 -3.66
N LYS A 18 2.58 -23.78 -4.79
CA LYS A 18 3.57 -24.37 -5.70
C LYS A 18 4.96 -23.76 -5.56
N GLY A 19 5.07 -22.66 -4.82
CA GLY A 19 6.24 -21.80 -4.80
C GLY A 19 6.16 -20.72 -5.87
N VAL A 20 7.10 -19.78 -5.79
CA VAL A 20 7.08 -18.54 -6.57
C VAL A 20 8.46 -18.32 -7.16
N ARG A 21 8.55 -18.22 -8.48
CA ARG A 21 9.73 -17.70 -9.15
C ARG A 21 9.79 -16.20 -8.94
N ALA A 22 10.95 -15.72 -8.53
CA ALA A 22 11.19 -14.31 -8.32
C ALA A 22 12.24 -13.80 -9.31
N ALA A 23 11.99 -12.67 -9.94
CA ALA A 23 12.99 -11.91 -10.66
C ALA A 23 13.13 -10.53 -10.03
N LEU A 24 14.36 -10.14 -9.73
CA LEU A 24 14.71 -8.86 -9.12
C LEU A 24 15.44 -8.01 -10.14
N GLU A 25 14.94 -6.79 -10.35
CA GLU A 25 15.64 -5.74 -11.09
C GLU A 25 16.00 -4.59 -10.14
N ILE A 26 17.21 -4.04 -10.25
CA ILE A 26 17.66 -2.88 -9.49
C ILE A 26 18.31 -1.87 -10.44
N GLY A 27 17.96 -0.59 -10.33
CA GLY A 27 18.61 0.48 -11.08
C GLY A 27 18.21 1.89 -10.64
N PRO A 28 18.69 2.94 -11.31
CA PRO A 28 18.15 4.28 -11.20
C PRO A 28 16.71 4.33 -11.75
N GLU A 29 15.81 5.12 -11.14
CA GLU A 29 14.36 5.09 -11.48
C GLU A 29 14.03 5.44 -12.95
N SER A 30 14.89 6.19 -13.63
CA SER A 30 14.65 6.65 -15.00
C SER A 30 15.49 5.94 -16.06
N GLU A 31 16.25 4.92 -15.67
CA GLU A 31 17.21 4.23 -16.54
C GLU A 31 16.90 2.73 -16.64
N ARG A 32 17.68 2.02 -17.46
CA ARG A 32 17.61 0.55 -17.50
C ARG A 32 18.13 -0.02 -16.17
N PRO A 33 17.62 -1.19 -15.74
CA PRO A 33 18.17 -1.85 -14.58
C PRO A 33 19.65 -2.15 -14.78
N GLU A 34 20.42 -1.91 -13.72
CA GLU A 34 21.86 -2.22 -13.64
C GLU A 34 22.10 -3.71 -13.39
N LEU A 35 21.08 -4.40 -12.86
CA LEU A 35 21.15 -5.78 -12.44
C LEU A 35 19.78 -6.44 -12.62
N GLU A 36 19.81 -7.69 -13.06
CA GLU A 36 18.70 -8.63 -13.00
C GLU A 36 19.17 -9.91 -12.32
N LEU A 37 18.40 -10.45 -11.38
CA LEU A 37 18.67 -11.70 -10.68
C LEU A 37 17.40 -12.53 -10.56
N GLN A 38 17.52 -13.85 -10.70
CA GLN A 38 16.41 -14.77 -10.49
C GLN A 38 16.61 -15.56 -9.20
N ALA A 39 15.51 -15.83 -8.50
CA ALA A 39 15.48 -16.64 -7.30
C ALA A 39 14.19 -17.45 -7.23
N PHE A 40 14.09 -18.30 -6.21
CA PHE A 40 12.88 -19.07 -5.97
C PHE A 40 12.47 -18.95 -4.50
N LEU A 41 11.19 -18.74 -4.28
CA LEU A 41 10.55 -18.81 -2.98
C LEU A 41 9.81 -20.14 -2.86
N PRO A 42 10.07 -20.93 -1.81
CA PRO A 42 9.46 -22.25 -1.65
C PRO A 42 7.93 -22.12 -1.42
N PRO A 43 7.17 -23.21 -1.62
CA PRO A 43 5.79 -23.27 -1.14
C PRO A 43 5.68 -22.88 0.34
N GLN A 44 4.69 -22.04 0.67
CA GLN A 44 4.39 -21.63 2.04
C GLN A 44 2.90 -21.33 2.19
N THR A 45 2.09 -22.39 2.32
CA THR A 45 0.63 -22.26 2.46
C THR A 45 0.21 -21.66 3.80
N GLU A 46 1.07 -21.72 4.82
CA GLU A 46 0.73 -21.17 6.14
C GLU A 46 0.54 -19.65 6.10
N ILE A 47 1.22 -18.93 5.18
CA ILE A 47 1.01 -17.50 4.99
C ILE A 47 -0.46 -17.20 4.63
N ALA A 48 -1.06 -17.99 3.74
CA ALA A 48 -2.45 -17.81 3.35
C ALA A 48 -3.39 -18.06 4.53
N ALA A 49 -3.15 -19.12 5.30
CA ALA A 49 -3.91 -19.43 6.50
C ALA A 49 -3.80 -18.31 7.57
N CYS A 50 -2.58 -17.83 7.85
CA CYS A 50 -2.35 -16.68 8.74
C CYS A 50 -3.07 -15.42 8.27
N TYR A 51 -3.02 -15.15 6.95
CA TYR A 51 -3.70 -14.00 6.36
C TYR A 51 -5.21 -14.07 6.56
N ASP A 52 -5.82 -15.23 6.30
CA ASP A 52 -7.26 -15.44 6.47
C ASP A 52 -7.67 -15.32 7.95
N ARG A 53 -6.89 -15.89 8.88
CA ARG A 53 -7.11 -15.74 10.32
C ARG A 53 -7.07 -14.27 10.75
N TRP A 54 -6.02 -13.55 10.37
CA TRP A 54 -5.86 -12.13 10.69
C TRP A 54 -7.00 -11.29 10.08
N GLN A 55 -7.28 -11.48 8.79
CA GLN A 55 -8.28 -10.72 8.05
C GLN A 55 -9.68 -10.93 8.63
N SER A 56 -9.99 -12.15 9.07
CA SER A 56 -11.26 -12.48 9.72
C SER A 56 -11.50 -11.64 10.99
N ILE A 57 -10.51 -11.60 11.89
CA ILE A 57 -10.59 -10.78 13.11
C ILE A 57 -10.57 -9.29 12.78
N TYR A 58 -9.73 -8.85 11.84
CA TYR A 58 -9.67 -7.45 11.44
C TYR A 58 -11.03 -6.95 10.92
N ARG A 59 -11.71 -7.77 10.11
CA ARG A 59 -13.05 -7.44 9.59
C ARG A 59 -14.12 -7.46 10.67
N SER A 60 -13.97 -8.27 11.72
CA SER A 60 -14.94 -8.25 12.84
C SER A 60 -14.78 -7.02 13.76
N LEU A 61 -13.65 -6.29 13.68
CA LEU A 61 -13.41 -5.09 14.50
C LEU A 61 -14.17 -3.84 14.01
N GLY A 62 -14.67 -3.83 12.78
CA GLY A 62 -15.43 -2.73 12.20
C GLY A 62 -16.83 -3.12 11.77
N GLU A 63 -17.73 -2.14 11.72
CA GLU A 63 -19.06 -2.27 11.09
C GLU A 63 -18.91 -2.21 9.55
N PHE A 64 -18.15 -3.14 8.98
CA PHE A 64 -18.02 -3.23 7.52
C PHE A 64 -19.26 -3.93 6.94
N ARG A 65 -19.82 -3.43 5.83
CA ARG A 65 -21.01 -4.01 5.16
C ARG A 65 -20.88 -5.51 4.81
N ILE A 66 -19.66 -6.05 4.73
CA ILE A 66 -19.42 -7.47 4.51
C ILE A 66 -19.35 -8.16 5.87
N ARG A 67 -20.50 -8.62 6.36
CA ARG A 67 -20.54 -9.53 7.52
C ARG A 67 -19.91 -10.86 7.08
N PRO A 68 -18.85 -11.34 7.75
CA PRO A 68 -18.44 -12.73 7.61
C PRO A 68 -19.63 -13.63 7.98
N ILE A 69 -19.80 -14.73 7.26
CA ILE A 69 -20.73 -15.80 7.64
C ILE A 69 -20.32 -16.24 9.05
N GLU A 70 -21.24 -16.06 10.01
CA GLU A 70 -21.20 -16.48 11.41
C GLU A 70 -19.82 -16.77 11.99
N ILE A 71 -19.16 -15.73 12.52
CA ILE A 71 -18.09 -15.94 13.49
C ILE A 71 -18.56 -15.34 14.80
N THR A 72 -19.06 -16.20 15.68
CA THR A 72 -19.39 -15.88 17.07
C THR A 72 -18.09 -15.62 17.83
N LEU A 73 -17.48 -14.46 17.62
CA LEU A 73 -16.32 -14.03 18.40
C LEU A 73 -16.81 -13.44 19.72
N SER A 74 -16.91 -14.30 20.72
CA SER A 74 -17.13 -13.91 22.11
C SER A 74 -15.88 -13.18 22.63
N GLY A 75 -16.02 -11.93 23.08
CA GLY A 75 -14.93 -11.17 23.72
C GLY A 75 -15.14 -9.66 23.74
N SER A 76 -14.39 -8.95 24.57
CA SER A 76 -14.38 -7.48 24.60
C SER A 76 -13.66 -6.89 23.37
N ARG A 77 -13.97 -5.65 22.97
CA ARG A 77 -13.25 -4.97 21.85
C ARG A 77 -11.73 -4.92 22.09
N ALA A 78 -11.30 -4.78 23.33
CA ALA A 78 -9.88 -4.76 23.70
C ALA A 78 -9.22 -6.12 23.45
N GLU A 79 -9.89 -7.22 23.80
CA GLU A 79 -9.42 -8.58 23.50
C GLU A 79 -9.33 -8.83 21.99
N MET A 80 -10.34 -8.40 21.22
CA MET A 80 -10.30 -8.54 19.76
C MET A 80 -9.16 -7.74 19.12
N LEU A 81 -8.90 -6.52 19.60
CA LEU A 81 -7.76 -5.71 19.14
C LEU A 81 -6.43 -6.39 19.48
N SER A 82 -6.31 -6.94 20.70
CA SER A 82 -5.13 -7.69 21.12
C SER A 82 -4.90 -8.92 20.22
N LYS A 83 -5.95 -9.71 19.98
CA LYS A 83 -5.92 -10.88 19.10
C LYS A 83 -5.57 -10.50 17.65
N CYS A 84 -6.12 -9.40 17.15
CA CYS A 84 -5.80 -8.89 15.82
C CYS A 84 -4.31 -8.54 15.68
N ARG A 85 -3.72 -7.89 16.69
CA ARG A 85 -2.28 -7.56 16.70
C ARG A 85 -1.42 -8.81 16.77
N LEU A 86 -1.81 -9.80 17.57
CA LEU A 86 -1.11 -11.07 17.68
C LEU A 86 -1.09 -11.82 16.34
N LEU A 87 -2.24 -11.94 15.67
CA LEU A 87 -2.32 -12.57 14.35
C LEU A 87 -1.58 -11.77 13.26
N ALA A 88 -1.53 -10.45 13.36
CA ALA A 88 -0.71 -9.62 12.47
C ALA A 88 0.78 -9.89 12.65
N ALA A 89 1.24 -10.07 13.90
CA ALA A 89 2.62 -10.41 14.21
C ALA A 89 2.97 -11.81 13.70
N GLU A 90 2.07 -12.78 13.85
CA GLU A 90 2.22 -14.14 13.33
C GLU A 90 2.31 -14.16 11.80
N LEU A 91 1.43 -13.43 11.10
CA LEU A 91 1.49 -13.27 9.64
C LEU A 91 2.83 -12.64 9.20
N SER A 92 3.24 -11.57 9.88
CA SER A 92 4.53 -10.92 9.62
C SER A 92 5.70 -11.89 9.80
N GLN A 93 5.67 -12.72 10.84
CA GLN A 93 6.69 -13.74 11.08
C GLN A 93 6.73 -14.76 9.94
N GLN A 94 5.59 -15.29 9.50
CA GLN A 94 5.53 -16.28 8.41
C GLN A 94 6.03 -15.71 7.08
N ILE A 95 5.68 -14.46 6.78
CA ILE A 95 6.20 -13.75 5.59
C ILE A 95 7.72 -13.62 5.66
N ASN A 96 8.27 -13.23 6.83
CA ASN A 96 9.72 -13.09 6.97
C ASN A 96 10.43 -14.44 6.97
N ILE A 97 9.87 -15.53 7.49
CA ILE A 97 10.44 -16.87 7.36
C ILE A 97 10.56 -17.25 5.88
N TRP A 98 9.50 -16.99 5.10
CA TRP A 98 9.47 -17.28 3.67
C TRP A 98 10.46 -16.45 2.86
N LEU A 99 10.50 -15.13 3.09
CA LEU A 99 11.43 -14.20 2.45
C LEU A 99 12.88 -14.33 2.95
N ASN A 100 13.13 -15.13 3.99
CA ASN A 100 14.47 -15.50 4.46
C ASN A 100 14.85 -16.95 4.12
N SER A 101 14.05 -17.62 3.28
CA SER A 101 14.38 -18.97 2.80
C SER A 101 15.73 -19.01 2.08
N GLU A 102 16.42 -20.14 2.17
CA GLU A 102 17.75 -20.33 1.57
C GLU A 102 17.76 -20.00 0.07
N SER A 103 16.73 -20.44 -0.67
CA SER A 103 16.61 -20.23 -2.12
C SER A 103 16.31 -18.78 -2.53
N PHE A 104 16.05 -17.89 -1.56
CA PHE A 104 15.83 -16.46 -1.77
C PHE A 104 16.94 -15.59 -1.14
N ARG A 105 17.90 -16.21 -0.44
CA ARG A 105 18.95 -15.50 0.30
C ARG A 105 19.78 -14.59 -0.60
N GLU A 106 20.27 -15.11 -1.74
CA GLU A 106 21.11 -14.35 -2.67
C GLU A 106 20.44 -13.05 -3.13
N LEU A 107 19.14 -13.11 -3.40
CA LEU A 107 18.36 -11.94 -3.80
C LEU A 107 18.29 -10.90 -2.67
N LYS A 108 18.05 -11.35 -1.43
CA LYS A 108 18.05 -10.46 -0.27
C LYS A 108 19.44 -9.87 -0.01
N GLU A 109 20.51 -10.66 -0.09
CA GLU A 109 21.89 -10.18 0.09
C GLU A 109 22.27 -9.16 -0.98
N THR A 110 21.87 -9.40 -2.23
CA THR A 110 22.06 -8.48 -3.35
C THR A 110 21.37 -7.14 -3.10
N LEU A 111 20.15 -7.15 -2.57
CA LEU A 111 19.47 -5.90 -2.16
C LEU A 111 20.29 -5.14 -1.10
N LEU A 112 20.81 -5.86 -0.10
CA LEU A 112 21.61 -5.27 0.97
C LEU A 112 22.96 -4.72 0.49
N GLU A 113 23.56 -5.33 -0.52
CA GLU A 113 24.82 -4.90 -1.13
C GLU A 113 24.62 -3.68 -2.06
N ARG A 114 23.55 -3.67 -2.85
CA ARG A 114 23.34 -2.69 -3.94
C ARG A 114 22.59 -1.43 -3.55
N LEU A 115 22.01 -1.38 -2.34
CA LEU A 115 21.20 -0.27 -1.85
C LEU A 115 21.83 0.34 -0.60
N ASN A 116 21.90 1.67 -0.57
CA ASN A 116 22.34 2.42 0.61
C ASN A 116 21.14 2.78 1.48
N THR A 117 21.38 2.90 2.80
CA THR A 117 20.33 3.31 3.76
C THR A 117 19.81 4.73 3.56
N SER A 118 20.53 5.55 2.79
CA SER A 118 20.15 6.92 2.41
C SER A 118 19.54 7.03 1.01
N ASP A 119 19.37 5.90 0.31
CA ASP A 119 18.70 5.90 -0.99
C ASP A 119 17.20 6.16 -0.80
N THR A 120 16.61 6.94 -1.70
CA THR A 120 15.15 7.02 -1.84
C THR A 120 14.72 5.91 -2.78
N ILE A 121 13.96 4.93 -2.29
CA ILE A 121 13.72 3.67 -3.00
C ILE A 121 12.25 3.56 -3.37
N ARG A 122 11.98 3.33 -4.65
CA ARG A 122 10.68 2.87 -5.11
C ARG A 122 10.74 1.37 -5.32
N PHE A 123 10.04 0.61 -4.49
CA PHE A 123 9.99 -0.85 -4.52
C PHE A 123 8.67 -1.32 -5.12
N LEU A 124 8.73 -1.88 -6.33
CA LEU A 124 7.55 -2.37 -7.04
C LEU A 124 7.41 -3.88 -6.89
N ILE A 125 6.26 -4.32 -6.38
CA ILE A 125 5.86 -5.73 -6.37
C ILE A 125 5.01 -5.98 -7.62
N GLN A 126 5.49 -6.85 -8.50
CA GLN A 126 4.76 -7.28 -9.70
C GLN A 126 4.32 -8.73 -9.54
N THR A 127 3.02 -8.97 -9.62
CA THR A 127 2.47 -10.32 -9.60
C THR A 127 1.03 -10.32 -10.10
N ASP A 128 0.63 -11.40 -10.76
CA ASP A 128 -0.76 -11.65 -11.14
C ASP A 128 -1.52 -12.48 -10.09
N ASP A 129 -0.82 -13.06 -9.11
CA ASP A 129 -1.46 -13.77 -8.02
C ASP A 129 -2.09 -12.79 -7.01
N ILE A 130 -3.38 -12.97 -6.76
CA ILE A 130 -4.16 -12.08 -5.90
C ILE A 130 -3.76 -12.19 -4.43
N ILE A 131 -3.28 -13.35 -3.97
CA ILE A 131 -2.89 -13.57 -2.58
C ILE A 131 -1.54 -12.89 -2.34
N LEU A 132 -0.57 -13.10 -3.23
CA LEU A 132 0.73 -12.42 -3.19
C LEU A 132 0.58 -10.90 -3.23
N ARG A 133 -0.32 -10.37 -4.07
CA ARG A 133 -0.60 -8.92 -4.12
C ARG A 133 -1.17 -8.36 -2.81
N ARG A 134 -1.85 -9.19 -2.02
CA ARG A 134 -2.49 -8.79 -0.74
C ARG A 134 -1.58 -8.90 0.47
N LEU A 135 -0.39 -9.49 0.33
CA LEU A 135 0.53 -9.62 1.45
C LEU A 135 0.96 -8.23 1.96
N PRO A 136 1.13 -8.06 3.29
CA PRO A 136 1.68 -6.85 3.87
C PRO A 136 3.19 -6.78 3.63
N TRP A 137 3.59 -6.45 2.40
CA TRP A 137 5.00 -6.37 1.97
C TRP A 137 5.84 -5.42 2.83
N CYS A 138 5.23 -4.38 3.40
CA CYS A 138 5.88 -3.47 4.36
C CYS A 138 6.37 -4.16 5.64
N CYS A 139 5.90 -5.37 5.95
CA CYS A 139 6.39 -6.16 7.07
C CYS A 139 7.70 -6.89 6.78
N TRP A 140 8.19 -6.90 5.53
CA TRP A 140 9.48 -7.50 5.22
C TRP A 140 10.60 -6.75 5.95
N ASP A 141 11.38 -7.50 6.72
CA ASP A 141 12.43 -7.01 7.61
C ASP A 141 13.49 -6.12 6.93
N ILE A 142 13.69 -6.26 5.61
CA ILE A 142 14.64 -5.45 4.86
C ILE A 142 14.30 -3.95 4.92
N PHE A 143 13.01 -3.60 4.93
CA PHE A 143 12.56 -2.21 4.94
C PHE A 143 12.88 -1.48 6.25
N LYS A 144 13.24 -2.21 7.32
CA LYS A 144 13.76 -1.59 8.55
C LYS A 144 15.07 -0.84 8.32
N ARG A 145 15.83 -1.19 7.27
CA ARG A 145 17.11 -0.53 6.91
C ARG A 145 16.93 0.64 5.95
N TYR A 146 15.77 0.74 5.29
CA TYR A 146 15.51 1.71 4.22
C TYR A 146 14.26 2.53 4.57
N PRO A 147 14.39 3.55 5.44
CA PRO A 147 13.25 4.34 5.90
C PRO A 147 12.57 5.13 4.78
N ASP A 148 13.31 5.48 3.73
CA ASP A 148 12.82 6.21 2.56
C ASP A 148 12.41 5.27 1.41
N ALA A 149 12.03 4.03 1.72
CA ALA A 149 11.49 3.07 0.76
C ALA A 149 9.96 3.14 0.68
N GLU A 150 9.44 3.42 -0.51
CA GLU A 150 8.03 3.32 -0.86
C GLU A 150 7.75 1.96 -1.51
N ILE A 151 6.72 1.25 -1.05
CA ILE A 151 6.31 -0.04 -1.61
C ILE A 151 5.01 0.16 -2.39
N ALA A 152 4.99 -0.27 -3.65
CA ALA A 152 3.81 -0.20 -4.48
C ALA A 152 3.58 -1.52 -5.24
N ALA A 153 2.31 -1.87 -5.44
CA ALA A 153 1.95 -2.93 -6.36
C ALA A 153 1.92 -2.38 -7.80
N SER A 154 2.52 -3.11 -8.72
CA SER A 154 2.51 -2.80 -10.15
C SER A 154 1.87 -3.93 -10.95
N ALA A 155 1.24 -3.58 -12.08
CA ALA A 155 0.76 -4.57 -13.02
C ALA A 155 1.95 -5.25 -13.72
N THR A 156 1.81 -6.53 -14.04
CA THR A 156 2.79 -7.27 -14.85
C THR A 156 2.86 -6.74 -16.28
N THR A 157 1.77 -6.15 -16.78
CA THR A 157 1.70 -5.47 -18.07
C THR A 157 1.29 -4.01 -17.87
N TYR A 158 2.17 -3.07 -18.23
CA TYR A 158 1.85 -1.64 -18.19
C TYR A 158 2.56 -0.88 -19.32
N LYS A 159 2.02 0.29 -19.65
CA LYS A 159 2.73 1.29 -20.46
C LYS A 159 3.19 2.39 -19.52
N LYS A 160 4.47 2.77 -19.58
CA LYS A 160 4.98 3.90 -18.80
C LYS A 160 4.11 5.13 -19.14
N PRO A 161 3.43 5.73 -18.15
CA PRO A 161 2.70 6.96 -18.41
C PRO A 161 3.71 8.01 -18.86
N GLN A 162 3.33 8.85 -19.82
CA GLN A 162 4.15 10.03 -20.11
C GLN A 162 4.24 10.86 -18.84
N VAL A 163 5.47 11.17 -18.42
CA VAL A 163 5.71 12.07 -17.30
C VAL A 163 5.23 13.43 -17.76
N VAL A 164 4.01 13.78 -17.38
CA VAL A 164 3.54 15.16 -17.52
C VAL A 164 4.34 15.94 -16.50
N ASN A 165 5.31 16.73 -16.97
CA ASN A 165 5.99 17.71 -16.14
C ASN A 165 4.92 18.68 -15.65
N ARG A 166 4.36 18.41 -14.48
CA ARG A 166 3.48 19.35 -13.81
C ARG A 166 4.38 20.45 -13.32
N ASN A 167 4.48 21.51 -14.11
CA ASN A 167 4.92 22.78 -13.58
C ASN A 167 3.92 23.12 -12.47
N PHE A 168 4.31 22.93 -11.22
CA PHE A 168 3.58 23.48 -10.08
C PHE A 168 3.72 24.99 -10.19
N ALA A 169 2.88 25.61 -11.02
CA ALA A 169 2.89 27.06 -11.29
C ALA A 169 2.51 27.89 -10.05
N SER A 170 2.22 27.22 -8.92
CA SER A 170 1.81 27.80 -7.66
C SER A 170 2.76 27.31 -6.57
N ASP A 171 3.32 28.26 -5.80
CA ASP A 171 4.09 27.98 -4.59
C ASP A 171 3.24 27.34 -3.47
N ARG A 172 1.93 27.19 -3.68
CA ARG A 172 1.00 26.57 -2.73
C ARG A 172 0.37 25.30 -3.30
N ALA A 173 0.42 24.22 -2.53
CA ALA A 173 -0.25 22.97 -2.84
C ALA A 173 -1.77 23.07 -2.61
N ASN A 174 -2.57 22.68 -3.58
CA ASN A 174 -4.03 22.56 -3.46
C ASN A 174 -4.37 21.19 -2.86
N ILE A 175 -4.87 21.19 -1.62
CA ILE A 175 -5.19 19.97 -0.88
C ILE A 175 -6.72 19.84 -0.77
N LEU A 176 -7.27 18.69 -1.16
CA LEU A 176 -8.64 18.31 -0.84
C LEU A 176 -8.64 17.35 0.35
N ALA A 177 -9.21 17.77 1.46
CA ALA A 177 -9.30 16.97 2.68
C ALA A 177 -10.74 16.46 2.85
N ILE A 178 -10.95 15.15 2.77
CA ILE A 178 -12.26 14.52 2.81
C ILE A 178 -12.39 13.71 4.10
N PHE A 179 -13.20 14.21 5.03
CA PHE A 179 -13.46 13.63 6.33
C PHE A 179 -14.75 12.80 6.29
N GLY A 180 -14.65 11.54 6.70
CA GLY A 180 -15.78 10.63 6.84
C GLY A 180 -16.58 10.87 8.13
N ASP A 181 -17.27 9.83 8.59
CA ASP A 181 -18.10 9.85 9.79
C ASP A 181 -17.31 10.32 11.02
N SER A 182 -17.75 11.42 11.62
CA SER A 182 -17.12 12.07 12.77
C SER A 182 -17.58 11.51 14.12
N GLN A 183 -18.56 10.59 14.16
CA GLN A 183 -19.18 10.13 15.41
C GLN A 183 -18.21 9.44 16.37
N LYS A 184 -17.11 8.85 15.87
CA LYS A 184 -16.14 8.09 16.68
C LYS A 184 -14.69 8.60 16.57
N ILE A 185 -14.46 9.72 15.87
CA ILE A 185 -13.11 10.24 15.57
C ILE A 185 -13.07 11.76 15.82
N ASN A 186 -11.99 12.26 16.43
CA ASN A 186 -11.82 13.70 16.66
C ASN A 186 -11.23 14.43 15.44
N VAL A 187 -12.09 14.61 14.44
CA VAL A 187 -11.84 15.33 13.18
C VAL A 187 -11.28 16.75 13.43
N LYS A 188 -11.63 17.41 14.55
CA LYS A 188 -11.19 18.78 14.88
C LYS A 188 -9.67 18.88 15.11
N LYS A 189 -9.01 17.79 15.53
CA LYS A 189 -7.56 17.78 15.71
C LYS A 189 -6.85 17.85 14.37
N ASP A 190 -7.29 17.05 13.41
CA ASP A 190 -6.74 17.01 12.05
C ASP A 190 -6.95 18.35 11.34
N PHE A 191 -8.13 18.96 11.50
CA PHE A 191 -8.39 20.33 11.03
C PHE A 191 -7.34 21.33 11.50
N ARG A 192 -7.01 21.33 12.80
CA ARG A 192 -6.04 22.27 13.38
C ARG A 192 -4.62 22.04 12.86
N ILE A 193 -4.25 20.79 12.59
CA ILE A 193 -2.95 20.42 12.03
C ILE A 193 -2.89 20.89 10.58
N MET A 194 -3.92 20.57 9.79
CA MET A 194 -4.00 20.94 8.37
C MET A 194 -4.03 22.45 8.18
N ALA A 195 -4.80 23.19 8.98
CA ALA A 195 -4.88 24.65 8.90
C ALA A 195 -3.54 25.36 9.17
N LYS A 196 -2.58 24.68 9.81
CA LYS A 196 -1.24 25.20 10.09
C LYS A 196 -0.21 24.86 9.02
N LEU A 197 -0.58 24.10 7.99
CA LEU A 197 0.35 23.73 6.92
C LEU A 197 0.79 24.99 6.15
N PRO A 198 2.10 25.29 6.12
CA PRO A 198 2.60 26.41 5.33
C PRO A 198 2.39 26.11 3.85
N SER A 199 2.11 27.14 3.07
CA SER A 199 2.00 27.04 1.61
C SER A 199 1.01 25.97 1.13
N ALA A 200 -0.13 25.82 1.81
CA ALA A 200 -1.21 24.92 1.40
C ALA A 200 -2.55 25.67 1.27
N LYS A 201 -3.29 25.40 0.20
CA LYS A 201 -4.68 25.81 0.04
C LYS A 201 -5.56 24.58 0.24
N ILE A 202 -6.19 24.51 1.41
CA ILE A 202 -6.94 23.32 1.82
C ILE A 202 -8.43 23.54 1.63
N SER A 203 -9.09 22.61 0.93
CA SER A 203 -10.54 22.55 0.83
C SER A 203 -11.05 21.35 1.62
N PHE A 204 -11.97 21.60 2.53
CA PHE A 204 -12.50 20.59 3.44
C PHE A 204 -13.86 20.09 2.97
N LEU A 205 -14.04 18.78 2.96
CA LEU A 205 -15.32 18.10 2.85
C LEU A 205 -15.57 17.31 4.13
N ILE A 206 -16.64 17.62 4.85
CA ILE A 206 -17.02 16.94 6.11
C ILE A 206 -18.26 16.12 5.84
N GLU A 207 -18.17 14.81 6.05
CA GLU A 207 -19.25 13.85 5.79
C GLU A 207 -19.95 14.09 4.43
N PRO A 208 -19.19 14.31 3.33
CA PRO A 208 -19.79 14.71 2.07
C PRO A 208 -20.62 13.57 1.48
N LYS A 209 -21.66 13.94 0.75
CA LYS A 209 -22.39 13.00 -0.10
C LYS A 209 -21.51 12.61 -1.28
N ARG A 210 -21.72 11.40 -1.81
CA ARG A 210 -21.00 10.87 -2.99
C ARG A 210 -20.91 11.86 -4.15
N ARG A 211 -22.02 12.58 -4.40
CA ARG A 211 -22.10 13.58 -5.47
C ARG A 211 -21.13 14.75 -5.25
N GLU A 212 -21.00 15.24 -4.03
CA GLU A 212 -20.10 16.35 -3.69
C GLU A 212 -18.63 15.95 -3.84
N ILE A 213 -18.31 14.70 -3.48
CA ILE A 213 -16.98 14.11 -3.71
C ILE A 213 -16.68 14.10 -5.21
N GLN A 214 -17.59 13.58 -6.04
CA GLN A 214 -17.42 13.52 -7.49
C GLN A 214 -17.26 14.92 -8.09
N GLU A 215 -18.13 15.86 -7.74
CA GLU A 215 -18.07 17.25 -8.23
C GLU A 215 -16.75 17.92 -7.87
N LYS A 216 -16.24 17.72 -6.65
CA LYS A 216 -14.94 18.29 -6.25
C LYS A 216 -13.75 17.59 -6.89
N LEU A 217 -13.76 16.27 -7.02
CA LEU A 217 -12.67 15.51 -7.65
C LEU A 217 -12.49 15.87 -9.13
N TRP A 218 -13.58 16.06 -9.87
CA TRP A 218 -13.52 16.39 -11.29
C TRP A 218 -13.48 17.89 -11.59
N GLY A 219 -13.91 18.74 -10.66
CA GLY A 219 -14.04 20.19 -10.89
C GLY A 219 -12.78 21.04 -10.67
N LYS A 220 -11.72 20.49 -10.05
CA LYS A 220 -10.45 21.21 -9.81
C LYS A 220 -9.24 20.30 -9.93
N ASN A 221 -8.09 20.90 -10.24
CA ASN A 221 -6.79 20.23 -10.14
C ASN A 221 -6.36 20.21 -8.67
N TRP A 222 -6.30 19.00 -8.10
CA TRP A 222 -5.79 18.77 -6.75
C TRP A 222 -4.35 18.27 -6.81
N ASP A 223 -3.50 18.84 -5.98
CA ASP A 223 -2.11 18.39 -5.82
C ASP A 223 -2.04 17.23 -4.81
N ILE A 224 -2.86 17.30 -3.75
CA ILE A 224 -2.95 16.25 -2.72
C ILE A 224 -4.42 15.99 -2.39
N ILE A 225 -4.79 14.72 -2.27
CA ILE A 225 -6.07 14.30 -1.68
C ILE A 225 -5.75 13.64 -0.34
N PHE A 226 -6.33 14.17 0.73
CA PHE A 226 -6.14 13.70 2.10
C PHE A 226 -7.43 13.06 2.61
N LEU A 227 -7.30 11.82 3.09
CA LEU A 227 -8.40 10.99 3.62
C LEU A 227 -8.03 10.56 5.06
N PRO A 228 -8.26 11.42 6.06
CA PRO A 228 -8.05 11.09 7.46
C PRO A 228 -9.10 10.07 7.90
N ASP A 229 -8.63 8.89 8.27
CA ASP A 229 -9.39 7.76 8.80
C ASP A 229 -10.63 7.35 7.99
N THR A 230 -10.43 6.38 7.11
CA THR A 230 -11.51 5.54 6.61
C THR A 230 -12.02 4.59 7.70
N VAL A 231 -13.05 4.99 8.45
CA VAL A 231 -14.26 4.17 8.38
C VAL A 231 -15.07 4.82 7.28
N LEU A 232 -14.80 4.45 6.01
CA LEU A 232 -15.75 4.80 4.96
C LEU A 232 -17.08 4.21 5.43
N PRO A 233 -18.13 5.02 5.65
CA PRO A 233 -19.48 4.47 5.66
C PRO A 233 -19.57 3.78 4.31
N THR A 234 -19.70 2.45 4.31
CA THR A 234 -19.80 1.69 3.06
C THR A 234 -21.17 2.03 2.50
N ALA A 235 -21.30 3.18 1.86
CA ALA A 235 -22.26 3.71 0.91
C ALA A 235 -21.99 3.24 -0.53
N THR A 236 -22.11 1.95 -0.83
CA THR A 236 -22.18 1.45 -2.21
C THR A 236 -20.89 1.67 -3.04
N VAL A 237 -19.94 0.74 -2.90
CA VAL A 237 -18.91 0.52 -3.92
C VAL A 237 -19.38 -0.64 -4.78
N ASP A 238 -20.26 -0.35 -5.73
CA ASP A 238 -20.24 -1.12 -6.97
C ASP A 238 -18.89 -0.86 -7.64
N ARG A 239 -18.28 -1.96 -8.08
CA ARG A 239 -17.00 -2.03 -8.79
C ARG A 239 -16.81 -0.83 -9.72
N VAL A 240 -15.94 0.10 -9.35
CA VAL A 240 -15.28 0.94 -10.36
C VAL A 240 -14.22 0.03 -10.98
N ASN A 241 -14.59 -0.63 -12.08
CA ASN A 241 -13.62 -1.20 -12.99
C ASN A 241 -12.74 -0.05 -13.49
N PHE A 242 -11.50 0.03 -13.04
CA PHE A 242 -10.47 0.84 -13.69
C PHE A 242 -10.01 0.12 -14.97
N THR A 243 -10.93 -0.11 -15.90
CA THR A 243 -10.59 -0.47 -17.27
C THR A 243 -10.27 0.84 -18.00
N SER A 244 -8.98 1.03 -18.31
CA SER A 244 -8.46 2.00 -19.28
C SER A 244 -9.04 3.43 -19.18
N ILE A 245 -8.45 4.25 -18.31
CA ILE A 245 -8.61 5.70 -18.42
C ILE A 245 -7.67 6.17 -19.54
N LYS A 246 -8.20 6.24 -20.76
CA LYS A 246 -7.67 7.13 -21.80
C LYS A 246 -7.92 8.56 -21.32
N ALA A 247 -6.91 9.17 -20.70
CA ALA A 247 -6.84 10.61 -20.64
C ALA A 247 -6.58 11.08 -22.07
N ARG A 248 -7.59 11.72 -22.67
CA ARG A 248 -7.42 12.53 -23.86
C ARG A 248 -6.79 13.83 -23.40
N VAL A 249 -5.49 13.96 -23.64
CA VAL A 249 -4.80 15.24 -23.86
C VAL A 249 -3.98 15.04 -25.12
#